data_AF-A0A7S1H0J6-F1
#
_entry.id   AF-A0A7S1H0J6-F1
#
_cell.length_a   1.000
_cell.length_b   1.000
_cell.length_c   1.000
_cell.angle_alpha   90.00
_cell.angle_beta   90.00
_cell.angle_gamma   90.00
#
_symmetry.space_group_name_H-M   'P 1'
#
loop_
_entity.id
_entity.type
_entity.pdbx_description
1 polymer ?
#
loop_
_entity_poly.entity_id
_entity_poly.type
_entity_poly.pdbx_seq_one_letter_code
_entity_poly.pdbx_strand_id
1 'polypeptide(L)'
;GGERRGGRGSGTHSRSTSKTQLSDMVPSVISVGSAVYHKNEVGYIGEDGAIQYKGESFTNPSSFARACGANKEMSGWRFVRCNGRMLAEIRDEFDALHTPSVGGGGPAKA
;
A
#
# COMPACT_ATOMS: atom_id res chain seq x y z
N GLY A 1 -30.69 -40.61 -21.25
CA GLY A 1 -29.74 -40.18 -20.21
C GLY A 1 -28.72 -39.31 -20.90
N GLY A 2 -28.50 -38.06 -20.50
CA GLY A 2 -27.82 -37.70 -19.24
C GLY A 2 -26.31 -37.90 -19.48
N GLU A 3 -25.45 -36.89 -19.54
CA GLU A 3 -25.26 -35.84 -18.55
C GLU A 3 -24.45 -34.66 -19.14
N ARG A 4 -24.79 -33.45 -18.68
CA ARG A 4 -24.06 -32.19 -18.92
C ARG A 4 -23.08 -32.00 -17.77
N ARG A 5 -21.91 -31.38 -17.99
CA ARG A 5 -21.06 -30.57 -17.06
C ARG A 5 -19.59 -30.73 -17.48
N GLY A 6 -18.77 -29.71 -17.62
CA GLY A 6 -18.88 -28.30 -17.34
C GLY A 6 -17.51 -27.69 -17.65
N GLY A 7 -17.51 -26.51 -18.25
CA GLY A 7 -16.27 -25.78 -18.52
C GLY A 7 -15.48 -25.59 -17.23
N ARG A 8 -14.23 -26.04 -17.21
CA ARG A 8 -13.25 -25.54 -16.25
C ARG A 8 -12.57 -24.36 -16.92
N GLY A 9 -13.25 -23.21 -16.86
CA GLY A 9 -12.54 -21.96 -16.75
C GLY A 9 -11.69 -22.06 -15.50
N SER A 10 -10.43 -22.44 -15.66
CA SER A 10 -9.45 -22.23 -14.60
C SER A 10 -9.26 -20.74 -14.58
N GLY A 11 -9.94 -20.13 -13.61
CA GLY A 11 -10.04 -18.70 -13.43
C GLY A 11 -8.68 -18.08 -13.69
N THR A 12 -8.71 -17.05 -14.54
CA THR A 12 -7.71 -16.00 -14.46
C THR A 12 -7.54 -15.72 -12.98
N HIS A 13 -6.44 -16.19 -12.38
CA HIS A 13 -5.89 -15.52 -11.23
C HIS A 13 -5.57 -14.14 -11.77
N SER A 14 -6.58 -13.27 -11.72
CA SER A 14 -6.38 -11.85 -11.62
C SER A 14 -5.43 -11.75 -10.46
N ARG A 15 -4.13 -11.68 -10.76
CA ARG A 15 -3.20 -10.93 -9.95
C ARG A 15 -3.80 -9.53 -9.98
N SER A 16 -4.81 -9.31 -9.14
CA SER A 16 -5.05 -7.99 -8.61
C SER A 16 -3.73 -7.69 -7.95
N THR A 17 -2.86 -7.02 -8.70
CA THR A 17 -1.79 -6.21 -8.15
C THR A 17 -2.50 -5.08 -7.42
N SER A 18 -3.25 -5.43 -6.37
CA SER A 18 -3.88 -4.49 -5.47
C SER A 18 -2.68 -3.77 -4.88
N LYS A 19 -2.38 -2.59 -5.43
CA LYS A 19 -1.34 -1.74 -4.88
C LYS A 19 -1.80 -1.42 -3.47
N THR A 20 -1.06 -1.92 -2.49
CA THR A 20 -1.29 -1.68 -1.07
C THR A 20 -1.54 -0.20 -0.85
N GLN A 21 -2.71 0.11 -0.31
CA GLN A 21 -3.15 1.46 -0.03
C GLN A 21 -2.67 1.87 1.36
N LEU A 22 -2.68 3.17 1.61
CA LEU A 22 -2.27 3.69 2.92
C LEU A 22 -3.20 3.20 4.03
N SER A 23 -4.50 3.14 3.75
CA SER A 23 -5.53 2.65 4.68
C SER A 23 -5.33 1.18 5.06
N ASP A 24 -4.79 0.33 4.18
CA ASP A 24 -4.55 -1.09 4.48
C ASP A 24 -3.50 -1.28 5.60
N MET A 25 -2.60 -0.30 5.74
CA MET A 25 -1.54 -0.29 6.74
C MET A 25 -1.96 0.33 8.07
N VAL A 26 -3.12 0.99 8.13
CA VAL A 26 -3.64 1.67 9.32
C VAL A 26 -4.77 0.83 9.93
N PRO A 27 -4.79 0.58 11.25
CA PRO A 27 -3.82 0.99 12.27
C PRO A 27 -2.64 0.02 12.45
N SER A 28 -2.53 -1.02 11.60
CA SER A 28 -1.65 -2.19 11.81
C SER A 28 -0.16 -1.85 11.96
N VAL A 29 0.42 -1.16 10.96
CA VAL A 29 1.84 -0.77 10.94
C VAL A 29 2.02 0.74 11.03
N ILE A 30 0.96 1.51 10.76
CA ILE A 30 0.90 2.96 10.94
C ILE A 30 -0.26 3.27 11.87
N SER A 31 0.02 3.86 13.03
CA SER A 31 -1.02 4.23 13.98
C SER A 31 -1.76 5.50 13.53
N VAL A 32 -3.05 5.59 13.88
CA VAL A 32 -3.82 6.84 13.81
C VAL A 32 -3.10 7.93 14.61
N GLY A 33 -3.12 9.16 14.10
CA GLY A 33 -2.41 10.30 14.68
C GLY A 33 -0.90 10.31 14.40
N SER A 34 -0.35 9.29 13.74
CA SER A 34 1.06 9.30 13.34
C SER A 34 1.35 10.49 12.44
N ALA A 35 2.43 11.21 12.72
CA ALA A 35 2.85 12.31 11.90
C ALA A 35 3.51 11.81 10.61
N VAL A 36 3.13 12.43 9.50
CA VAL A 36 3.71 12.20 8.18
C VAL A 36 4.36 13.46 7.65
N TYR A 37 5.50 13.28 7.01
CA TYR A 37 6.39 14.37 6.65
C TYR A 37 6.74 14.29 5.18
N HIS A 38 6.65 15.43 4.49
CA HIS A 38 7.31 15.62 3.21
C HIS A 38 8.01 16.96 3.18
N LYS A 39 9.36 16.95 3.03
CA LYS A 39 10.21 18.14 3.14
C LYS A 39 9.99 18.85 4.49
N ASN A 40 9.48 20.08 4.47
CA ASN A 40 9.21 20.90 5.66
C ASN A 40 7.74 20.90 6.07
N GLU A 41 6.89 20.14 5.37
CA GLU A 41 5.45 20.07 5.66
C GLU A 41 5.13 18.83 6.50
N VAL A 42 4.19 19.00 7.43
CA VAL A 42 3.74 17.96 8.37
C VAL A 42 2.24 17.76 8.23
N GLY A 43 1.82 16.51 8.03
CA GLY A 43 0.45 16.06 8.14
C GLY A 43 0.31 14.96 9.20
N TYR A 44 -0.89 14.43 9.37
CA TYR A 44 -1.18 13.38 10.35
C TYR A 44 -2.08 12.30 9.76
N ILE A 45 -1.95 11.07 10.21
CA ILE A 45 -2.85 9.99 9.79
C ILE A 45 -4.19 10.14 10.52
N GLY A 46 -5.27 10.31 9.75
CA GLY A 46 -6.64 10.34 10.27
C GLY A 46 -7.17 8.94 10.61
N GLU A 47 -8.30 8.90 11.32
CA GLU A 47 -8.99 7.65 11.66
C GLU A 47 -9.48 6.90 10.42
N ASP A 48 -9.73 7.62 9.33
CA ASP A 48 -10.13 7.08 8.03
C ASP A 48 -8.96 6.49 7.23
N GLY A 49 -7.73 6.51 7.77
CA GLY A 49 -6.53 6.01 7.10
C GLY A 49 -5.98 6.92 6.00
N ALA A 50 -6.50 8.15 5.88
CA ALA A 50 -5.95 9.19 5.01
C ALA A 50 -4.95 10.10 5.75
N ILE A 51 -4.15 10.83 4.98
CA ILE A 51 -3.28 11.89 5.49
C ILE A 51 -4.10 13.18 5.61
N GLN A 52 -4.19 13.73 6.81
CA GLN A 52 -4.77 15.03 7.10
C GLN A 52 -3.70 16.12 7.06
N TYR A 53 -3.88 17.12 6.21
CA TYR A 53 -2.96 18.24 6.08
C TYR A 53 -3.69 19.51 5.64
N LYS A 54 -3.51 20.61 6.40
CA LYS A 54 -4.13 21.93 6.16
C LYS A 54 -5.66 21.90 5.96
N GLY A 55 -6.34 20.97 6.63
CA GLY A 55 -7.81 20.80 6.54
C GLY A 55 -8.27 19.95 5.35
N GLU A 56 -7.35 19.35 4.60
CA GLU A 56 -7.65 18.43 3.50
C GLU A 56 -7.23 17.00 3.85
N SER A 57 -8.02 16.03 3.39
CA SER A 57 -7.74 14.59 3.51
C SER A 57 -7.14 14.03 2.21
N PHE A 58 -6.02 13.32 2.30
CA PHE A 58 -5.35 12.68 1.17
C PHE A 58 -5.26 11.17 1.37
N THR A 59 -6.03 10.42 0.59
CA THR A 59 -6.02 8.94 0.61
C THR A 59 -4.76 8.34 -0.03
N ASN A 60 -3.96 9.14 -0.74
CA ASN A 60 -2.76 8.71 -1.44
C ASN A 60 -1.54 9.57 -1.03
N PRO A 61 -0.42 8.95 -0.62
CA PRO A 61 0.82 9.65 -0.31
C PRO A 61 1.32 10.57 -1.44
N SER A 62 1.10 10.20 -2.71
CA SER A 62 1.47 11.02 -3.86
C SER A 62 0.66 12.31 -3.95
N SER A 63 -0.61 12.29 -3.55
CA SER A 63 -1.45 13.48 -3.53
C SER A 63 -1.02 14.44 -2.42
N PHE A 64 -0.73 13.91 -1.22
CA PHE A 64 -0.14 14.69 -0.14
C PHE A 64 1.22 15.30 -0.55
N ALA A 65 2.10 14.49 -1.16
CA ALA A 65 3.38 14.99 -1.63
C ALA A 65 3.24 16.14 -2.63
N ARG A 66 2.27 16.05 -3.55
CA ARG A 66 1.94 17.13 -4.51
C ARG A 66 1.41 18.38 -3.80
N ALA A 67 0.54 18.24 -2.80
CA ALA A 67 0.06 19.36 -1.99
C ALA A 67 1.21 20.05 -1.22
N CYS A 68 2.29 19.33 -0.94
CA CYS A 68 3.53 19.86 -0.36
C CYS A 68 4.55 20.35 -1.42
N GLY A 69 4.15 20.47 -2.69
CA GLY A 69 5.00 20.98 -3.77
C GLY A 69 5.97 19.96 -4.38
N ALA A 70 5.64 18.67 -4.35
CA ALA A 70 6.35 17.65 -5.13
C ALA A 70 5.96 17.72 -6.62
N ASN A 71 6.91 17.40 -7.50
CA ASN A 71 6.65 17.32 -8.94
C ASN A 71 5.76 16.10 -9.26
N LYS A 72 4.99 16.16 -10.36
CA LYS A 72 4.00 15.15 -10.76
C LYS A 72 4.59 13.74 -10.94
N GLU A 73 5.89 13.64 -11.20
CA GLU A 73 6.61 12.37 -11.41
C GLU A 73 7.07 11.71 -10.10
N MET A 74 7.00 12.38 -8.95
CA MET A 74 7.42 11.78 -7.68
C MET A 74 6.38 10.78 -7.15
N SER A 75 6.85 9.58 -6.81
CA SER A 75 6.06 8.60 -6.06
C SER A 75 6.05 8.99 -4.58
N GLY A 76 4.92 9.48 -4.07
CA GLY A 76 4.81 9.93 -2.67
C GLY A 76 5.22 8.86 -1.66
N TRP A 77 5.06 7.58 -2.00
CA TRP A 77 5.54 6.46 -1.19
C TRP A 77 7.02 6.53 -0.83
N ARG A 78 7.89 6.98 -1.75
CA ARG A 78 9.34 7.03 -1.53
C ARG A 78 9.82 8.32 -0.86
N PHE A 79 8.97 9.34 -0.78
CA PHE A 79 9.37 10.68 -0.32
C PHE A 79 8.62 11.15 0.92
N VAL A 80 7.46 10.57 1.19
CA VAL A 80 6.71 10.79 2.42
C VAL A 80 7.24 9.85 3.48
N ARG A 81 7.55 10.40 4.65
CA ARG A 81 8.03 9.64 5.81
C ARG A 81 6.97 9.59 6.89
N CYS A 82 6.91 8.49 7.62
CA CYS A 82 6.09 8.29 8.80
C CYS A 82 6.97 7.69 9.89
N ASN A 83 6.96 8.25 11.11
CA ASN A 83 7.80 7.79 12.24
C ASN A 83 9.29 7.60 11.86
N GLY A 84 9.83 8.50 11.04
CA GLY A 84 11.24 8.47 10.59
C GLY A 84 11.54 7.51 9.42
N ARG A 85 10.60 6.68 8.98
CA ARG A 85 10.77 5.70 7.89
C ARG A 85 10.02 6.15 6.64
N MET A 86 10.49 5.76 5.44
CA MET A 86 9.74 6.05 4.22
C MET A 86 8.49 5.17 4.14
N LEU A 87 7.36 5.72 3.66
CA LEU A 87 6.14 4.93 3.49
C LEU A 87 6.34 3.73 2.56
N ALA A 88 7.28 3.81 1.61
CA ALA A 88 7.67 2.70 0.76
C ALA A 88 8.29 1.54 1.55
N GLU A 89 9.13 1.82 2.56
CA GLU A 89 9.74 0.79 3.40
C GLU A 89 8.66 0.09 4.24
N ILE A 90 7.80 0.88 4.88
CA ILE A 90 6.69 0.37 5.68
C ILE A 90 5.75 -0.49 4.82
N ARG A 91 5.48 -0.05 3.59
CA ARG A 91 4.67 -0.82 2.63
C ARG A 91 5.35 -2.12 2.22
N ASP A 92 6.64 -2.09 1.91
CA ASP A 92 7.39 -3.31 1.56
C ASP A 92 7.39 -4.32 2.72
N GLU A 93 7.52 -3.87 3.97
CA GLU A 93 7.38 -4.73 5.15
C GLU A 93 5.96 -5.28 5.30
N PHE A 94 4.95 -4.43 5.12
CA PHE A 94 3.56 -4.85 5.16
C PHE A 94 3.29 -5.90 4.08
N ASP A 95 3.73 -5.66 2.85
CA ASP A 95 3.60 -6.58 1.73
C ASP A 95 4.36 -7.88 1.99
N ALA A 96 5.58 -7.84 2.54
CA ALA A 96 6.33 -9.05 2.88
C ALA A 96 5.62 -9.91 3.94
N LEU A 97 4.88 -9.29 4.86
CA LEU A 97 4.10 -9.98 5.89
C LEU A 97 2.74 -10.51 5.39
N HIS A 98 2.15 -9.83 4.41
CA HIS A 98 0.78 -10.12 3.92
C HIS A 98 0.74 -10.74 2.52
N THR A 99 1.87 -10.80 1.81
CA THR A 99 2.02 -11.68 0.66
C THR A 99 2.21 -13.10 1.21
N PRO A 100 1.41 -14.08 0.76
CA PRO A 100 1.71 -15.46 1.07
C PRO A 100 3.11 -15.72 0.55
N SER A 101 4.03 -16.11 1.44
CA SER A 101 5.32 -16.63 1.04
C SER A 101 5.07 -17.64 -0.07
N VAL A 102 5.51 -17.34 -1.29
CA VAL A 102 5.67 -18.34 -2.35
C VAL A 102 6.90 -19.18 -1.97
N GLY A 103 6.88 -19.75 -0.78
CA GLY A 103 7.85 -20.68 -0.23
C GLY A 103 7.37 -22.07 -0.55
N GLY A 104 7.63 -22.49 -1.78
CA GLY A 104 7.35 -23.85 -2.24
C GLY A 104 7.94 -24.19 -3.60
N GLY A 105 8.67 -23.27 -4.23
CA GLY A 105 9.58 -23.61 -5.33
C GLY A 105 10.90 -24.12 -4.76
N GLY A 106 10.88 -25.28 -4.10
CA GLY A 106 12.11 -26.05 -3.93
C GLY A 106 12.62 -26.42 -5.33
N PRO A 107 13.93 -26.37 -5.61
CA PRO A 107 14.44 -26.86 -6.88
C PRO A 107 14.04 -28.33 -7.00
N ALA A 108 13.27 -28.67 -8.04
CA ALA A 108 13.04 -30.05 -8.41
C ALA A 108 14.38 -30.65 -8.85
N LYS A 109 15.14 -31.18 -7.89
CA LYS A 109 16.17 -32.18 -8.14
C LYS A 109 15.55 -33.55 -7.88
N ALA A 110 15.22 -34.25 -8.97
CA ALA A 110 15.46 -35.66 -9.18
C ALA A 110 15.11 -35.98 -10.64
#